data_AF-A0A523TEG6-F1
#
_entry.id   AF-A0A523TEG6-F1
#
_cell.length_a   1.000
_cell.length_b   1.000
_cell.length_c   1.000
_cell.angle_alpha   90.00
_cell.angle_beta   90.00
_cell.angle_gamma   90.00
#
_symmetry.space_group_name_H-M   'P 1'
#
loop_
_entity.id
_entity.type
_entity.pdbx_description
1 polymer ?
#
loop_
_entity_poly.entity_id
_entity_poly.type
_entity_poly.pdbx_seq_one_letter_code
_entity_poly.pdbx_strand_id
1 'polypeptide(L)' 'TGHTVSKSGRRTKRKWFPNVQPVKIKIKGQVRRAYVCTRCIRTGRIEKAGQV' A
#
# COMPACT_ATOMS: atom_id res chain seq x y z
N THR A 1 -7.38 -12.96 9.51
CA THR A 1 -8.12 -12.99 8.22
C THR A 1 -9.60 -13.04 8.52
N GLY A 2 -10.44 -12.45 7.69
CA GLY A 2 -11.87 -12.38 7.93
C GLY A 2 -12.60 -11.75 6.75
N HIS A 3 -13.89 -11.50 6.95
CA HIS A 3 -14.81 -11.24 5.87
C HIS A 3 -15.60 -9.96 6.13
N THR A 4 -15.90 -9.22 5.06
CA THR A 4 -16.96 -8.22 5.09
C THR A 4 -18.27 -8.96 4.90
N VAL A 5 -19.18 -8.86 5.88
CA VAL A 5 -20.47 -9.57 5.88
C VAL A 5 -21.57 -8.56 5.59
N SER A 6 -22.36 -8.79 4.56
CA SER A 6 -23.55 -7.96 4.27
C SER A 6 -24.69 -8.28 5.25
N LYS A 7 -25.71 -7.41 5.31
CA LYS A 7 -26.96 -7.65 6.07
C LYS A 7 -27.64 -8.98 5.67
N SER A 8 -27.52 -9.37 4.40
CA SER A 8 -28.00 -10.66 3.86
C SER A 8 -27.08 -11.86 4.11
N GLY A 9 -25.98 -11.69 4.85
CA GLY A 9 -25.04 -12.75 5.19
C GLY A 9 -23.99 -13.08 4.12
N ARG A 10 -23.95 -12.36 2.99
CA ARG A 10 -22.95 -12.58 1.93
C ARG A 10 -21.57 -12.18 2.46
N ARG A 11 -20.62 -13.13 2.41
CA ARG A 11 -19.25 -12.95 2.93
C ARG A 11 -18.29 -12.71 1.76
N THR A 12 -17.62 -11.56 1.76
CA THR A 12 -16.50 -11.29 0.84
C THR A 12 -15.20 -11.25 1.63
N LYS A 13 -14.11 -11.78 1.05
CA LYS A 13 -12.80 -11.76 1.72
C LYS A 13 -12.36 -10.31 1.92
N ARG A 14 -12.15 -9.91 3.18
CA ARG A 14 -11.67 -8.57 3.50
C ARG A 14 -10.15 -8.54 3.40
N LYS A 15 -9.62 -7.54 2.68
CA LYS A 15 -8.20 -7.20 2.70
C LYS A 15 -7.99 -6.10 3.73
N TRP A 16 -7.15 -6.36 4.73
CA TRP A 16 -6.64 -5.31 5.62
C TRP A 16 -5.29 -4.87 5.08
N PHE A 17 -5.27 -3.69 4.47
CA PHE A 17 -4.01 -3.07 4.13
C PHE A 17 -3.39 -2.47 5.40
N PRO A 18 -2.06 -2.55 5.56
CA PRO A 18 -1.39 -1.73 6.56
C PRO A 18 -1.58 -0.24 6.23
N ASN A 19 -1.12 0.67 7.09
CA ASN A 19 -1.13 2.10 6.78
C ASN A 19 -0.29 2.33 5.49
N VAL A 20 -0.99 2.50 4.36
CA VAL A 20 -0.42 2.69 3.03
C VAL A 20 -0.61 4.14 2.62
N GLN A 21 0.44 4.74 2.07
CA GLN A 21 0.46 6.14 1.68
C GLN A 21 0.83 6.26 0.19
N PRO A 22 0.18 7.15 -0.57
CA PRO A 22 0.49 7.38 -1.97
C PRO A 22 1.80 8.17 -2.09
N VAL A 23 2.86 7.54 -2.62
CA VAL A 23 4.18 8.16 -2.79
C VAL A 23 4.70 7.98 -4.21
N LYS A 24 5.57 8.90 -4.66
CA LYS A 24 6.32 8.75 -5.91
C LYS A 24 7.55 7.88 -5.64
N ILE A 25 7.62 6.72 -6.28
CA ILE A 25 8.75 5.80 -6.18
C ILE A 25 9.40 5.58 -7.54
N LYS A 26 10.70 5.32 -7.53
CA LYS A 26 11.45 4.91 -8.70
C LYS A 26 11.44 3.38 -8.77
N ILE A 27 10.83 2.83 -9.81
CA ILE A 27 10.86 1.39 -10.09
C ILE A 27 11.55 1.22 -11.43
N LYS A 28 12.69 0.51 -11.45
CA LYS A 28 13.44 0.19 -12.68
C LYS A 28 13.73 1.44 -13.53
N GLY A 29 14.14 2.54 -12.88
CA GLY A 29 14.46 3.80 -13.55
C GLY A 29 13.26 4.72 -13.84
N GLN A 30 12.02 4.23 -13.78
CA GLN A 30 10.82 5.04 -14.02
C GLN A 30 10.18 5.51 -12.72
N VAL A 31 9.79 6.77 -12.66
CA VAL A 31 9.05 7.34 -11.53
C VAL A 31 7.55 7.06 -11.69
N ARG A 32 6.95 6.38 -10.71
CA ARG A 32 5.52 6.08 -10.68
C ARG A 32 4.92 6.41 -9.32
N ARG A 33 3.63 6.74 -9.29
CA ARG A 33 2.88 6.85 -8.03
C ARG A 33 2.43 5.45 -7.62
N ALA A 34 2.75 5.05 -6.40
CA ALA A 34 2.34 3.77 -5.83
C ALA A 34 1.94 3.92 -4.37
N TYR A 35 1.09 3.01 -3.91
CA TYR A 35 0.74 2.88 -2.51
C TYR A 35 1.83 2.09 -1.80
N VAL A 36 2.51 2.72 -0.85
CA VAL A 36 3.59 2.10 -0.09
C VAL A 36 3.27 2.12 1.39
N CYS A 37 3.60 1.04 2.08
CA CYS A 37 3.39 0.93 3.51
C CYS A 37 4.28 1.93 4.28
N THR A 38 3.77 2.57 5.34
CA THR A 38 4.55 3.53 6.14
C THR A 38 5.80 2.92 6.75
N ARG A 39 5.76 1.62 7.10
CA ARG A 39 6.95 0.87 7.56
C ARG A 39 8.03 0.76 6.48
N CYS A 40 7.63 0.57 5.23
CA CYS A 40 8.50 0.47 4.06
C CYS A 40 9.15 1.83 3.77
N ILE A 41 8.37 2.91 3.89
CA ILE A 41 8.84 4.30 3.82
C ILE A 41 9.86 4.59 4.92
N ARG A 42 9.58 4.20 6.16
CA ARG A 42 10.43 4.46 7.32
C ARG A 42 11.76 3.71 7.28
N THR A 43 11.78 2.50 6.73
CA THR A 43 12.97 1.63 6.66
C THR A 43 13.82 1.83 5.41
N GLY A 44 13.48 2.80 4.55
CA GLY A 44 14.26 3.09 3.35
C GLY A 44 14.26 1.97 2.29
N ARG A 45 13.36 0.99 2.41
CA ARG A 45 13.27 -0.16 1.49
C ARG A 45 12.77 0.21 0.07
N ILE A 46 12.45 1.47 -0.14
CA ILE A 46 11.93 2.01 -1.40
C ILE A 46 12.68 3.29 -1.76
N GLU A 47 13.08 3.40 -3.02
CA GLU A 47 13.63 4.61 -3.59
C GLU A 47 12.51 5.62 -3.85
N LYS A 48 12.42 6.63 -3.00
CA LYS A 48 11.51 7.76 -3.25
C LYS A 48 12.09 8.65 -4.33
N ALA A 49 11.29 8.96 -5.34
CA ALA A 49 11.75 9.76 -6.48
C ALA A 49 12.06 11.24 -6.14
N GLY A 50 11.66 11.72 -4.96
CA GLY A 50 11.89 13.10 -4.50
C GLY A 50 12.65 13.19 -3.19
N GLN A 51 13.24 12.08 -2.71
CA GLN A 51 14.14 12.13 -1.57
C GLN A 51 15.53 12.32 -2.15
N VAL A 52 15.96 13.59 -2.14
CA VAL A 52 17.34 14.02 -2.37
C VAL A 52 18.25 13.34 -1.37
#